data_AF-A0A497RHU8-F1
#
_entry.id   AF-A0A497RHU8-F1
#
_cell.length_a   1.000
_cell.length_b   1.000
_cell.length_c   1.000
_cell.angle_alpha   90.00
_cell.angle_beta   90.00
_cell.angle_gamma   90.00
#
_symmetry.space_group_name_H-M   'P 1'
#
loop_
_entity.id
_entity.type
_entity.pdbx_description
1 polymer ?
#
loop_
_entity_poly.entity_id
_entity_poly.type
_entity_poly.pdbx_seq_one_letter_code
_entity_poly.pdbx_strand_id
1 'polypeptide(L)'
;MKFLYNPHEFFEGRKESMIPALTILAIYGVIGAVIAYQTTTLLIPKLPVEVRQYMGVGVIVGTITAFIMPYIIWIVFGAIFYGITALFDGKGSFKELLAMIGY
;
A
#
# COMPACT_ATOMS: atom_id res chain seq x y z
N MET A 1 23.40 4.47 1.63
CA MET A 1 23.85 3.78 0.39
C MET A 1 24.00 2.26 0.54
N LYS A 2 24.34 1.72 1.73
CA LYS A 2 24.50 0.26 1.92
C LYS A 2 23.31 -0.60 1.45
N PHE A 3 22.07 -0.13 1.60
CA PHE A 3 20.89 -0.82 1.05
C PHE A 3 21.00 -1.18 -0.44
N LEU A 4 21.54 -0.27 -1.27
CA LEU A 4 21.63 -0.46 -2.72
C LEU A 4 22.83 -1.31 -3.14
N TYR A 5 23.96 -1.20 -2.44
CA TYR A 5 25.23 -1.82 -2.85
C TYR A 5 25.61 -3.07 -2.04
N ASN A 6 25.06 -3.23 -0.84
CA ASN A 6 25.25 -4.40 0.01
C ASN A 6 23.99 -4.65 0.88
N PRO A 7 22.89 -5.13 0.28
CA PRO A 7 21.63 -5.32 0.98
C PRO A 7 21.75 -6.33 2.13
N HIS A 8 22.58 -7.36 2.00
CA HIS A 8 22.78 -8.35 3.06
C HIS A 8 23.27 -7.69 4.35
N GLU A 9 24.38 -6.95 4.27
CA GLU A 9 24.93 -6.20 5.41
C GLU A 9 23.97 -5.11 5.92
N PHE A 10 23.14 -4.54 5.03
CA PHE A 10 22.14 -3.58 5.46
C PHE A 10 21.08 -4.21 6.38
N PHE A 11 20.62 -5.43 6.09
CA PHE A 11 19.59 -6.11 6.87
C PHE A 11 20.14 -6.99 8.00
N GLU A 12 21.40 -7.38 7.95
CA GLU A 12 22.06 -8.19 8.96
C GLU A 12 21.99 -7.56 10.36
N GLY A 13 21.49 -8.31 11.34
CA GLY A 13 21.36 -7.86 12.73
C GLY A 13 20.23 -6.86 13.01
N ARG A 14 19.45 -6.42 12.00
CA ARG A 14 18.26 -5.59 12.24
C ARG A 14 17.09 -6.45 12.68
N LYS A 15 16.31 -5.94 13.65
CA LYS A 15 15.02 -6.55 14.00
C LYS A 15 14.03 -6.30 12.87
N GLU A 16 13.35 -7.37 12.48
CA GLU A 16 12.20 -7.30 11.57
C GLU A 16 11.16 -6.34 12.13
N SER A 17 10.82 -5.29 11.38
CA SER A 17 9.82 -4.30 11.78
C SER A 17 9.00 -3.85 10.59
N MET A 18 7.68 -3.98 10.70
CA MET A 18 6.73 -3.50 9.70
C MET A 18 6.38 -2.02 9.91
N ILE A 19 6.85 -1.42 11.01
CA ILE A 19 6.50 -0.04 11.39
C ILE A 19 6.88 0.98 10.30
N PRO A 20 8.09 0.94 9.69
CA PRO A 20 8.44 1.88 8.63
C PRO A 20 7.47 1.79 7.45
N ALA A 21 7.20 0.57 6.98
CA ALA A 21 6.29 0.28 5.88
C ALA A 21 4.88 0.79 6.17
N LEU A 22 4.33 0.42 7.33
CA LEU A 22 2.98 0.82 7.75
C LEU A 22 2.85 2.34 7.92
N THR A 23 3.92 3.02 8.34
CA THR A 23 3.95 4.48 8.45
C THR A 23 3.90 5.13 7.07
N ILE A 24 4.72 4.66 6.12
CA ILE A 24 4.71 5.16 4.75
C ILE A 24 3.36 4.91 4.09
N LEU A 25 2.80 3.70 4.24
CA LEU A 25 1.48 3.34 3.72
C LEU A 25 0.36 4.18 4.34
N ALA A 26 0.44 4.50 5.64
CA ALA A 26 -0.53 5.36 6.28
C ALA A 26 -0.49 6.79 5.72
N ILE A 27 0.72 7.36 5.56
CA ILE A 27 0.89 8.69 4.96
C ILE A 27 0.36 8.70 3.52
N TYR A 28 0.76 7.71 2.72
CA TYR A 28 0.32 7.58 1.34
C TYR A 28 -1.20 7.39 1.24
N GLY A 29 -1.77 6.54 2.09
CA GLY A 29 -3.21 6.29 2.16
C GLY A 29 -4.01 7.53 2.56
N VAL A 30 -3.52 8.34 3.52
CA VAL A 30 -4.17 9.61 3.89
C VAL A 30 -4.16 10.59 2.72
N ILE A 31 -3.01 10.74 2.05
CA ILE A 31 -2.89 11.61 0.87
C ILE A 31 -3.86 11.13 -0.24
N GLY A 32 -3.87 9.83 -0.52
CA GLY A 32 -4.76 9.23 -1.51
C GLY A 32 -6.24 9.43 -1.17
N ALA A 33 -6.62 9.27 0.09
CA ALA A 33 -7.97 9.51 0.58
C ALA A 33 -8.41 10.97 0.41
N VAL A 34 -7.54 11.93 0.74
CA VAL A 34 -7.82 13.37 0.54
C VAL A 34 -8.00 13.68 -0.94
N ILE A 35 -7.11 13.17 -1.81
CA ILE A 35 -7.22 13.37 -3.26
C ILE A 35 -8.50 12.73 -3.80
N ALA A 36 -8.86 11.52 -3.36
CA ALA A 36 -10.07 10.83 -3.79
C ALA A 36 -11.33 11.59 -3.38
N TYR A 37 -11.38 12.08 -2.13
CA TYR A 37 -12.47 12.92 -1.64
C TYR A 37 -12.63 14.20 -2.46
N GLN A 38 -11.53 14.95 -2.65
CA GLN A 38 -11.53 16.19 -3.43
C GLN A 38 -11.94 15.94 -4.88
N THR A 39 -11.36 14.93 -5.53
CA THR A 39 -11.67 14.60 -6.91
C THR A 39 -13.14 14.21 -7.07
N THR A 40 -13.65 13.35 -6.19
CA THR A 40 -15.04 12.88 -6.29
C THR A 40 -16.01 14.02 -6.05
N THR A 41 -15.77 14.87 -5.04
CA THR A 41 -16.63 16.04 -4.75
C THR A 41 -16.64 17.07 -5.88
N LEU A 42 -15.49 17.31 -6.53
CA LEU A 42 -15.41 18.20 -7.70
C LEU A 42 -16.15 17.66 -8.94
N LEU A 43 -16.35 16.35 -9.03
CA LEU A 43 -17.06 15.71 -10.13
C LEU A 43 -18.59 15.70 -9.95
N ILE A 44 -19.10 15.70 -8.70
CA ILE A 44 -20.54 15.63 -8.41
C ILE A 44 -21.39 16.65 -9.19
N PRO A 45 -21.03 17.95 -9.26
CA PRO A 45 -21.85 18.94 -9.97
C PRO A 45 -21.89 18.72 -11.48
N LYS A 46 -20.89 18.02 -12.03
CA LYS A 46 -20.75 17.73 -13.47
C LYS A 46 -21.54 16.49 -13.90
N LEU A 47 -22.10 15.74 -12.95
CA LEU A 47 -22.87 14.53 -13.23
C LEU A 47 -24.35 14.83 -13.49
N PRO A 48 -25.04 13.98 -14.28
CA PRO A 48 -26.49 14.02 -14.41
C PRO A 48 -27.19 13.93 -13.04
N VAL A 49 -28.35 14.57 -12.91
CA VAL A 49 -29.07 14.71 -11.63
C VAL A 49 -29.44 13.34 -11.04
N GLU A 50 -29.76 12.39 -11.92
CA GLU A 50 -30.16 11.03 -11.60
C GLU A 50 -29.05 10.25 -10.90
N VAL A 51 -27.79 10.61 -11.14
CA VAL A 51 -26.60 9.92 -10.59
C VAL A 51 -26.11 10.59 -9.30
N ARG A 52 -26.32 11.91 -9.16
CA ARG A 52 -25.86 12.69 -8.00
C ARG A 52 -26.35 12.15 -6.66
N GLN A 53 -27.58 11.62 -6.63
CA GLN A 53 -28.18 11.04 -5.41
C GLN A 53 -27.38 9.84 -4.86
N TYR A 54 -26.62 9.14 -5.70
CA TYR A 54 -25.82 7.99 -5.30
C TYR A 54 -24.37 8.35 -4.94
N MET A 55 -23.94 9.59 -5.22
CA MET A 55 -22.54 9.99 -5.09
C MET A 55 -22.06 10.09 -3.64
N GLY A 56 -22.95 10.28 -2.67
CA GLY A 56 -22.57 10.26 -1.25
C GLY A 56 -21.92 8.95 -0.83
N VAL A 57 -22.46 7.81 -1.30
CA VAL A 57 -21.87 6.49 -1.09
C VAL A 57 -20.56 6.36 -1.86
N GLY A 58 -20.51 6.85 -3.09
CA GLY A 58 -19.30 6.82 -3.93
C GLY A 58 -18.12 7.56 -3.29
N VAL A 59 -18.35 8.72 -2.67
CA VAL A 59 -17.31 9.48 -1.95
C VAL A 59 -16.75 8.67 -0.79
N ILE A 60 -17.62 8.07 0.03
CA ILE A 60 -17.21 7.28 1.20
C ILE A 60 -16.40 6.05 0.75
N VAL A 61 -16.96 5.28 -0.19
CA VAL A 61 -16.32 4.06 -0.70
C VAL A 61 -14.99 4.39 -1.36
N GLY A 62 -14.95 5.42 -2.22
CA GLY A 62 -13.73 5.84 -2.89
C GLY A 62 -12.63 6.29 -1.92
N THR A 63 -13.00 7.06 -0.90
CA THR A 63 -12.06 7.55 0.12
C THR A 63 -11.49 6.40 0.95
N ILE A 64 -12.33 5.48 1.42
CA ILE A 64 -11.91 4.30 2.19
C ILE A 64 -11.04 3.38 1.32
N THR A 65 -11.45 3.15 0.08
CA THR A 65 -10.70 2.32 -0.87
C THR A 65 -9.33 2.92 -1.15
N ALA A 66 -9.23 4.23 -1.37
CA ALA A 66 -7.94 4.90 -1.59
C ALA A 66 -6.98 4.76 -0.40
N PHE A 67 -7.51 4.71 0.83
CA PHE A 67 -6.69 4.46 2.02
C PHE A 67 -6.25 3.00 2.15
N ILE A 68 -7.14 2.03 1.88
CA ILE A 68 -6.89 0.60 2.15
C ILE A 68 -6.11 -0.08 1.01
N MET A 69 -6.35 0.29 -0.25
CA MET A 69 -5.75 -0.37 -1.41
C MET A 69 -4.21 -0.46 -1.39
N PRO A 70 -3.44 0.55 -0.93
CA PRO A 70 -1.99 0.44 -0.83
C PRO A 70 -1.53 -0.74 0.05
N TYR A 71 -2.24 -1.02 1.14
CA TYR A 71 -1.93 -2.15 2.02
C TYR A 71 -2.20 -3.49 1.33
N ILE A 72 -3.32 -3.59 0.61
CA ILE A 72 -3.67 -4.78 -0.17
C ILE A 72 -2.60 -5.04 -1.22
N ILE A 73 -2.23 -4.00 -1.97
CA ILE A 73 -1.21 -4.07 -3.01
C ILE A 73 0.13 -4.51 -2.42
N TRP A 74 0.56 -3.94 -1.30
CA TRP A 74 1.79 -4.33 -0.61
C TRP A 74 1.80 -5.80 -0.21
N ILE A 75 0.70 -6.32 0.35
CA ILE A 75 0.57 -7.74 0.71
C ILE A 75 0.60 -8.63 -0.55
N VAL A 76 -0.09 -8.24 -1.61
CA VAL A 76 -0.12 -9.00 -2.88
C VAL A 76 1.27 -9.07 -3.50
N PHE A 77 1.98 -7.95 -3.59
CA PHE A 77 3.37 -7.94 -4.09
C PHE A 77 4.30 -8.76 -3.22
N GLY A 78 4.15 -8.67 -1.89
CA GLY A 78 4.86 -9.55 -0.97
C GLY A 78 4.60 -11.02 -1.27
N ALA A 79 3.34 -11.41 -1.50
CA ALA A 79 2.97 -12.79 -1.77
C ALA A 79 3.56 -13.29 -3.09
N ILE A 80 3.55 -12.44 -4.12
CA ILE A 80 4.20 -12.72 -5.40
C ILE A 80 5.70 -12.92 -5.21
N PHE A 81 6.39 -12.01 -4.51
CA PHE A 81 7.83 -12.13 -4.26
C PHE A 81 8.17 -13.36 -3.42
N TYR A 82 7.37 -13.66 -2.41
CA TYR A 82 7.57 -14.86 -1.59
C TYR A 82 7.42 -16.13 -2.43
N GLY A 83 6.37 -16.20 -3.25
CA GLY A 83 6.16 -17.28 -4.21
C GLY A 83 7.33 -17.44 -5.17
N ILE A 84 7.83 -16.34 -5.73
CA ILE A 84 9.02 -16.35 -6.60
C ILE A 84 10.22 -16.90 -5.83
N THR A 85 10.52 -16.39 -4.63
CA THR A 85 11.67 -16.86 -3.84
C THR A 85 11.60 -18.35 -3.49
N ALA A 86 10.39 -18.88 -3.26
CA ALA A 86 10.20 -20.30 -3.00
C ALA A 86 10.58 -21.18 -4.21
N LEU A 87 10.49 -20.66 -5.45
CA LEU A 87 10.95 -21.36 -6.65
C LEU A 87 12.48 -21.41 -6.78
N PHE A 88 13.21 -20.58 -6.02
CA PHE A 88 14.67 -20.48 -6.03
C PHE A 88 15.28 -20.93 -4.70
N ASP A 89 14.63 -21.85 -3.98
CA ASP A 89 15.06 -22.35 -2.67
C ASP A 89 15.31 -21.25 -1.63
N GLY A 90 14.53 -20.16 -1.73
CA GLY A 90 14.58 -19.03 -0.81
C GLY A 90 14.28 -19.46 0.64
N LYS A 91 14.99 -18.85 1.58
CA LYS A 91 14.83 -19.09 3.02
C LYS A 91 14.21 -17.87 3.70
N GLY A 92 13.53 -18.11 4.81
CA GLY A 92 12.87 -17.08 5.60
C GLY A 92 11.35 -17.20 5.58
N SER A 93 10.68 -16.33 6.31
CA SER A 93 9.23 -16.28 6.40
C SER A 93 8.62 -15.20 5.53
N PHE A 94 7.34 -15.36 5.19
CA PHE A 94 6.57 -14.34 4.48
C PHE A 94 6.60 -12.98 5.20
N LYS A 95 6.57 -13.01 6.53
CA LYS A 95 6.57 -11.82 7.38
C LYS A 95 7.89 -11.05 7.25
N GLU A 96 9.01 -11.76 7.30
CA GLU A 96 10.37 -11.20 7.10
C GLU A 96 10.51 -10.53 5.74
N LEU A 97 10.02 -11.18 4.68
CA LEU A 97 10.01 -10.60 3.34
C LEU A 97 9.14 -9.35 3.29
N LEU A 98 7.95 -9.37 3.90
CA LEU A 98 7.04 -8.23 3.92
C LEU A 98 7.67 -7.02 4.61
N ALA A 99 8.37 -7.25 5.72
CA ALA A 99 9.11 -6.20 6.41
C ALA A 99 10.28 -5.65 5.57
N MET A 100 11.01 -6.52 4.85
CA MET A 100 12.12 -6.11 3.96
C MET A 100 11.65 -5.23 2.80
N ILE A 101 10.57 -5.61 2.11
CA ILE A 101 10.05 -4.82 0.97
C ILE A 101 9.34 -3.52 1.41
N GLY A 102 9.21 -3.31 2.71
CA GLY A 102 8.65 -2.11 3.30
C GLY A 102 9.65 -1.00 3.65
N TYR A 103 10.95 -1.24 3.42
CA TYR A 103 12.04 -0.26 3.53
C TYR A 103 12.25 0.52 2.23
#